data_AF-G9GBD3-F1
#
_entry.id   AF-G9GBD3-F1
#
_cell.length_a   1.000
_cell.length_b   1.000
_cell.length_c   1.000
_cell.angle_alpha   90.00
_cell.angle_beta   90.00
_cell.angle_gamma   90.00
#
_symmetry.space_group_name_H-M   'P 1'
#
loop_
_entity.id
_entity.type
_entity.pdbx_description
1 polymer ?
#
loop_
_entity_poly.entity_id
_entity_poly.type
_entity_poly.pdbx_seq_one_letter_code
_entity_poly.pdbx_strand_id
1 'polypeptide(L)' 'MDRLKVGIIFGGCSEEHPISAKSAQEVARHLDIEKYEPFYVGITTSG' A
#
# COMPACT_ATOMS: atom_id res chain seq x y z
N MET A 1 -2.09 -23.61 -1.33
CA MET A 1 -3.20 -22.65 -1.16
C MET A 1 -2.85 -21.43 -1.98
N ASP A 2 -3.82 -20.88 -2.73
CA ASP A 2 -3.59 -19.62 -3.43
C ASP A 2 -3.39 -18.50 -2.40
N ARG A 3 -2.45 -17.60 -2.68
CA ARG A 3 -2.16 -16.44 -1.81
C ARG A 3 -3.38 -15.52 -1.77
N LEU A 4 -3.65 -14.93 -0.61
CA LEU A 4 -4.75 -13.99 -0.47
C LEU A 4 -4.39 -12.67 -1.17
N LYS A 5 -5.23 -12.22 -2.10
CA LYS A 5 -5.07 -10.95 -2.79
C LYS A 5 -5.40 -9.79 -1.85
N VAL A 6 -4.47 -8.83 -1.71
CA VAL A 6 -4.63 -7.69 -0.80
C VAL A 6 -4.37 -6.39 -1.56
N GLY A 7 -5.37 -5.50 -1.58
CA GLY A 7 -5.21 -4.14 -2.09
C GLY A 7 -4.64 -3.20 -1.01
N ILE A 8 -3.50 -2.58 -1.30
CA ILE A 8 -2.86 -1.57 -0.44
C ILE A 8 -3.05 -0.22 -1.11
N ILE A 9 -3.98 0.57 -0.59
CA ILE A 9 -4.32 1.91 -1.09
C ILE A 9 -3.62 2.94 -0.20
N PHE A 10 -2.90 3.88 -0.82
CA PHE A 10 -2.09 4.86 -0.09
C PHE A 10 -1.91 6.17 -0.89
N GLY A 11 -1.26 7.16 -0.29
CA GLY A 11 -1.15 8.52 -0.82
C GLY A 11 -2.39 9.34 -0.46
N GLY A 12 -3.01 9.97 -1.47
CA GLY A 12 -4.25 10.75 -1.33
C GLY A 12 -4.05 12.26 -1.44
N CYS A 13 -5.15 12.99 -1.60
CA CYS A 13 -5.22 14.45 -1.55
C CYS A 13 -5.25 14.92 -0.09
N SER A 14 -4.07 14.91 0.55
CA SER A 14 -3.88 15.29 1.96
C SER A 14 -2.44 15.78 2.17
N GLU A 15 -2.23 16.66 3.15
CA GLU A 15 -0.92 17.06 3.65
C GLU A 15 -0.10 15.88 4.19
N GLU A 16 -0.77 14.81 4.61
CA GLU A 16 -0.14 13.56 5.06
C GLU A 16 0.15 12.59 3.90
N HIS A 17 -0.07 12.96 2.64
CA HIS A 17 0.31 12.16 1.46
C HIS A 17 1.72 11.52 1.57
N PRO A 18 2.79 12.26 1.89
CA PRO A 18 4.12 11.67 2.05
C PRO A 18 4.24 10.73 3.27
N ILE A 19 3.41 10.91 4.29
CA ILE A 19 3.34 10.00 5.45
C ILE A 19 2.65 8.69 5.05
N SER A 20 1.53 8.79 4.33
CA SER A 20 0.82 7.64 3.77
C SER A 20 1.70 6.80 2.84
N ALA A 21 2.51 7.46 1.99
CA ALA A 21 3.50 6.78 1.15
C ALA A 21 4.58 6.04 1.95
N LYS A 22 5.13 6.66 3.02
CA LYS A 22 6.09 6.00 3.92
C LYS A 22 5.47 4.79 4.63
N SER A 23 4.23 4.92 5.10
CA SER A 23 3.50 3.80 5.72
C SER A 23 3.33 2.63 4.76
N ALA A 24 2.93 2.88 3.50
CA ALA A 24 2.80 1.85 2.48
C ALA A 24 4.14 1.15 2.15
N GLN A 25 5.24 1.89 2.17
CA GLN A 25 6.59 1.33 2.01
C GLN A 25 6.92 0.33 3.12
N GLU A 26 6.64 0.68 4.38
CA GLU A 26 6.91 -0.22 5.51
C GLU A 26 5.98 -1.45 5.51
N VAL A 27 4.73 -1.29 5.08
CA VAL A 27 3.83 -2.43 4.85
C VAL A 27 4.41 -3.34 3.76
N ALA A 28 4.84 -2.78 2.62
CA ALA A 28 5.42 -3.57 1.53
C ALA A 28 6.68 -4.34 1.96
N ARG A 29 7.48 -3.76 2.85
CA ARG A 29 8.72 -4.36 3.35
C ARG A 29 8.49 -5.56 4.28
N HIS A 30 7.39 -5.55 5.04
CA HIS A 30 7.13 -6.53 6.10
C HIS A 30 5.95 -7.47 5.80
N LEU A 31 5.23 -7.25 4.71
CA LEU A 31 4.12 -8.13 4.32
C LEU A 31 4.64 -9.53 4.00
N ASP A 32 4.00 -10.54 4.59
CA ASP A 32 4.26 -11.95 4.28
C ASP A 32 3.78 -12.28 2.85
N ILE A 33 4.73 -12.37 1.92
CA ILE A 33 4.46 -12.66 0.50
C ILE A 33 4.20 -14.15 0.21
N GLU A 34 4.42 -15.04 1.18
CA GLU A 34 4.02 -16.45 1.07
C GLU A 34 2.52 -16.58 1.34
N LYS A 35 1.98 -15.72 2.21
CA LYS A 35 0.54 -15.67 2.53
C LYS A 35 -0.25 -14.72 1.62
N TYR A 36 0.32 -13.59 1.23
CA TYR A 36 -0.39 -12.51 0.53
C TYR A 36 0.19 -12.19 -0.85
N GLU A 37 -0.70 -11.80 -1.77
CA GLU A 37 -0.37 -11.21 -3.06
C GLU A 37 -0.79 -9.73 -3.06
N PRO A 38 0.15 -8.78 -2.85
CA PRO A 38 -0.19 -7.37 -2.74
C PRO A 38 -0.42 -6.70 -4.10
N PHE A 39 -1.40 -5.80 -4.13
CA PHE A 39 -1.68 -4.88 -5.24
C PHE A 39 -1.65 -3.45 -4.71
N TYR A 40 -0.69 -2.66 -5.16
CA TYR A 40 -0.48 -1.29 -4.69
C TYR A 40 -1.24 -0.29 -5.57
N VAL A 41 -2.08 0.54 -4.94
CA VAL A 41 -2.84 1.59 -5.61
C VAL A 41 -2.50 2.93 -4.95
N GLY A 42 -1.67 3.71 -5.63
CA GLY A 42 -1.33 5.07 -5.20
C GLY A 42 -2.38 6.07 -5.67
N ILE A 43 -2.90 6.87 -4.74
CA ILE A 43 -3.74 8.03 -5.04
C ILE A 43 -2.85 9.27 -5.06
N THR A 44 -2.95 10.09 -6.10
CA THR A 44 -2.10 11.28 -6.22
C THR A 44 -2.53 12.38 -5.25
N THR A 45 -1.73 13.43 -5.12
CA THR A 45 -2.13 14.63 -4.35
C THR A 45 -3.30 15.39 -4.97
N SER A 46 -3.65 15.11 -6.23
CA SER A 46 -4.84 15.63 -6.91
C SER A 46 -6.05 14.69 -6.89
N GLY A 47 -5.94 13.51 -6.25
CA GLY A 47 -6.93 12.43 -6.30
C GLY A 47 -6.59 11.35 -7.32
#